data_AF-A0A0F9SGG2-F1
#
_entry.id   AF-A0A0F9SGG2-F1
#
_cell.length_a   1.000
_cell.length_b   1.000
_cell.length_c   1.000
_cell.angle_alpha   90.00
_cell.angle_beta   90.00
_cell.angle_gamma   90.00
#
_symmetry.space_group_name_H-M   'P 1'
#
loop_
_entity.id
_entity.type
_entity.pdbx_description
1 polymer ?
#
loop_
_entity_poly.entity_id
_entity_poly.type
_entity_poly.pdbx_seq_one_letter_code
_entity_poly.pdbx_strand_id
1 'polypeptide(L)'
;MLPKPKQNTNGTAGRGCEGCIFWGDGKGFVPDLINNQAPTFVVAQNPGESEERGERLIEYKYGQPIYEPCEPQPMVGKTGFAMQREYFPIAGLTRDNVSLGNALRCRINHKDMVPPLKNVELRTALAHCHYAHFKLPEKTQLVVAQGELGLYAMTQEGLDEGVSITSCRGWVLPYTPLCNPRVMMSDIWTPTMGGGVTTFMPVLAVNHVAYIFRYPTAAMYAKSDWAKIPRILAGTWPRKPTSILDVPPVVLPRRFAFDTEFILEKDRLLRYSMAYPTLPTNELCVRVVEREVAEAHIFPTVLFPPLVIAHHIMADIGYLEDLFNLKPGDYRYDDSMHMHSVLWAGLDHDLDTLGSLYAPINRWKHLEASNPRVYSGGDAEGTYYSWASLERELNADQGSRRIYDDIQIKLVKHIRKSKRIGIKVLQEPSVQIAKDLQEKVDELQIEAEALVGWPINLKSDLMTAQQLFDSERLLEWALPKKKVRK
;
A
#
# COMPACT_ATOMS: atom_id res chain seq x y z
N MET A 1 0.14 34.99 -5.13
CA MET A 1 1.34 34.14 -4.96
C MET A 1 2.36 34.86 -4.11
N LEU A 2 2.87 34.19 -3.07
CA LEU A 2 3.93 34.74 -2.22
C LEU A 2 5.31 34.58 -2.89
N PRO A 3 6.26 35.51 -2.64
CA PRO A 3 7.65 35.32 -3.02
C PRO A 3 8.29 34.18 -2.21
N LYS A 4 9.23 33.47 -2.82
CA LYS A 4 10.05 32.47 -2.14
C LYS A 4 10.97 33.15 -1.13
N PRO A 5 11.00 32.69 0.13
CA PRO A 5 11.77 33.33 1.18
C PRO A 5 13.27 33.18 0.94
N LYS A 6 14.02 34.25 1.23
CA LYS A 6 15.49 34.29 1.18
C LYS A 6 16.17 33.86 2.48
N GLN A 7 15.37 33.49 3.47
CA GLN A 7 15.79 33.01 4.77
C GLN A 7 14.95 31.78 5.14
N ASN A 8 15.50 30.90 5.97
CA ASN A 8 14.78 29.72 6.44
C ASN A 8 13.59 30.16 7.30
N THR A 9 12.43 29.52 7.12
CA THR A 9 11.18 29.90 7.83
C THR A 9 10.97 29.10 9.11
N ASN A 10 11.78 28.07 9.34
CA ASN A 10 11.75 27.27 10.57
C ASN A 10 12.62 27.85 11.70
N GLY A 11 13.25 29.02 11.49
CA GLY A 11 14.09 29.70 12.47
C GLY A 11 15.56 29.27 12.48
N THR A 12 15.96 28.33 11.62
CA THR A 12 17.38 27.98 11.43
C THR A 12 18.12 29.04 10.58
N ALA A 13 19.44 29.08 10.63
CA ALA A 13 20.23 29.93 9.73
C ALA A 13 20.32 29.31 8.33
N GLY A 14 20.10 30.09 7.28
CA GLY A 14 20.22 29.63 5.90
C GLY A 14 19.61 30.58 4.88
N ARG A 15 19.76 30.24 3.59
CA ARG A 15 19.32 31.07 2.45
C ARG A 15 17.86 30.83 2.03
N GLY A 16 17.05 30.18 2.88
CA GLY A 16 15.68 29.84 2.58
C GLY A 16 15.56 28.96 1.34
N CYS A 17 14.77 29.42 0.38
CA CYS A 17 14.59 28.73 -0.89
C CYS A 17 15.78 28.90 -1.86
N GLU A 18 16.66 29.90 -1.68
CA GLU A 18 17.76 30.14 -2.62
C GLU A 18 18.74 28.96 -2.63
N GLY A 19 19.07 28.49 -3.84
CA GLY A 19 19.88 27.28 -4.05
C GLY A 19 19.08 25.99 -4.24
N CYS A 20 17.76 26.02 -4.02
CA CYS A 20 16.90 24.91 -4.42
C CYS A 20 16.83 24.83 -5.96
N ILE A 21 17.00 23.63 -6.51
CA ILE A 21 16.93 23.38 -7.96
C ILE A 21 15.56 23.74 -8.57
N PHE A 22 14.50 23.79 -7.74
CA PHE A 22 13.15 24.20 -8.15
C PHE A 22 12.82 25.64 -7.69
N TRP A 23 13.84 26.50 -7.58
CA TRP A 23 13.64 27.93 -7.32
C TRP A 23 12.72 28.60 -8.35
N GLY A 24 12.85 28.26 -9.63
CA GLY A 24 11.99 28.79 -10.70
C GLY A 24 12.06 30.32 -10.80
N ASP A 25 10.89 30.97 -10.80
CA ASP A 25 10.74 32.42 -10.90
C ASP A 25 10.81 33.16 -9.55
N GLY A 26 11.10 32.44 -8.46
CA GLY A 26 11.12 33.00 -7.10
C GLY A 26 9.73 33.27 -6.50
N LYS A 27 8.64 32.72 -7.05
CA LYS A 27 7.27 32.85 -6.53
C LYS A 27 6.62 31.48 -6.26
N GLY A 28 5.40 31.51 -5.74
CA GLY A 28 4.58 30.32 -5.50
C GLY A 28 4.89 29.62 -4.17
N PHE A 29 5.48 30.34 -3.20
CA PHE A 29 5.69 29.77 -1.87
C PHE A 29 4.37 29.67 -1.11
N VAL A 30 4.14 28.51 -0.49
CA VAL A 30 2.99 28.22 0.37
C VAL A 30 3.54 27.77 1.73
N PRO A 31 3.49 28.63 2.78
CA PRO A 31 3.97 28.28 4.11
C PRO A 31 3.12 27.18 4.74
N ASP A 32 3.70 26.42 5.67
CA ASP A 32 2.94 25.49 6.50
C ASP A 32 1.99 26.28 7.43
N LEU A 33 0.76 25.79 7.65
CA LEU A 33 -0.15 26.36 8.65
C LEU A 33 0.05 25.64 9.99
N ILE A 34 0.70 26.33 10.92
CA ILE A 34 1.11 25.78 12.21
C ILE A 34 0.13 26.21 13.31
N ASN A 35 -0.44 25.22 14.00
CA ASN A 35 -1.06 25.38 15.31
C ASN A 35 -0.25 24.60 16.35
N ASN A 36 0.43 25.31 17.25
CA ASN A 36 1.29 24.70 18.27
C ASN A 36 0.53 23.83 19.30
N GLN A 37 -0.80 23.95 19.38
CA GLN A 37 -1.65 23.12 20.24
C GLN A 37 -2.26 21.91 19.52
N ALA A 38 -2.08 21.79 18.21
CA ALA A 38 -2.66 20.70 17.45
C ALA A 38 -1.97 19.36 17.77
N PRO A 39 -2.73 18.30 18.15
CA PRO A 39 -2.17 16.97 18.34
C PRO A 39 -1.79 16.29 17.03
N THR A 40 -2.32 16.75 15.89
CA THR A 40 -2.11 16.13 14.58
C THR A 40 -1.46 17.12 13.60
N PHE A 41 -0.44 16.67 12.88
CA PHE A 41 0.15 17.39 11.76
C PHE A 41 -0.03 16.61 10.46
N VAL A 42 -0.78 17.16 9.51
CA VAL A 42 -0.97 16.53 8.20
C VAL A 42 0.03 17.09 7.21
N VAL A 43 0.80 16.22 6.54
CA VAL A 43 1.78 16.59 5.53
C VAL A 43 1.40 15.97 4.19
N ALA A 44 1.04 16.81 3.22
CA ALA A 44 0.73 16.40 1.85
C ALA A 44 1.94 16.57 0.91
N GLN A 45 1.74 16.42 -0.40
CA GLN A 45 2.86 16.33 -1.36
C GLN A 45 3.43 17.70 -1.72
N ASN A 46 2.68 18.49 -2.48
CA ASN A 46 3.00 19.85 -2.92
C ASN A 46 1.69 20.65 -2.97
N PRO A 47 1.75 21.99 -2.98
CA PRO A 47 0.56 22.80 -3.03
C PRO A 47 -0.14 22.65 -4.38
N GLY A 48 -1.47 22.74 -4.39
CA GLY A 48 -2.24 22.95 -5.62
C GLY A 48 -2.30 24.42 -6.06
N GLU A 49 -2.86 24.66 -7.25
CA GLU A 49 -3.01 26.03 -7.78
C GLU A 49 -3.75 26.98 -6.83
N SER A 50 -4.86 26.52 -6.23
CA SER A 50 -5.64 27.34 -5.28
C SER A 50 -4.83 27.72 -4.03
N GLU A 51 -3.90 26.86 -3.61
CA GLU A 51 -3.04 27.13 -2.44
C GLU A 51 -2.02 28.24 -2.75
N GLU A 52 -1.41 28.25 -3.95
CA GLU A 52 -0.51 29.33 -4.38
C GLU A 52 -1.25 30.67 -4.61
N ARG A 53 -2.49 30.61 -5.08
CA ARG A 53 -3.35 31.79 -5.29
C ARG A 53 -3.90 32.36 -3.98
N GLY A 54 -4.01 31.55 -2.93
CA GLY A 54 -4.68 31.95 -1.69
C GLY A 54 -6.20 31.93 -1.88
N GLU A 55 -6.74 30.84 -2.43
CA GLU A 55 -8.17 30.68 -2.68
C GLU A 55 -8.68 29.46 -1.93
N ARG A 56 -9.62 29.68 -1.02
CA ARG A 56 -10.23 28.61 -0.23
C ARG A 56 -11.56 28.19 -0.82
N LEU A 57 -11.70 26.90 -1.10
CA LEU A 57 -12.97 26.32 -1.51
C LEU A 57 -13.93 26.27 -0.33
N ILE A 58 -15.09 26.93 -0.45
CA ILE A 58 -16.10 27.00 0.62
C ILE A 58 -17.34 26.15 0.34
N GLU A 59 -17.70 25.96 -0.93
CA GLU A 59 -18.83 25.11 -1.32
C GLU A 59 -18.76 24.69 -2.80
N TYR A 60 -19.62 23.74 -3.17
CA TYR A 60 -19.94 23.43 -4.57
C TYR A 60 -21.36 23.90 -4.87
N LYS A 61 -21.51 24.85 -5.80
CA LYS A 61 -22.81 25.34 -6.26
C LYS A 61 -23.06 24.84 -7.68
N TYR A 62 -24.07 23.99 -7.86
CA TYR A 62 -24.36 23.33 -9.14
C TYR A 62 -23.14 22.57 -9.73
N GLY A 63 -22.36 21.91 -8.85
CA GLY A 63 -21.15 21.19 -9.25
C GLY A 63 -19.93 22.08 -9.53
N GLN A 64 -20.08 23.41 -9.51
CA GLN A 64 -18.96 24.35 -9.67
C GLN A 64 -18.37 24.73 -8.32
N PRO A 65 -17.04 24.72 -8.16
CA PRO A 65 -16.39 25.11 -6.92
C PRO A 65 -16.48 26.62 -6.72
N ILE A 66 -16.89 27.06 -5.53
CA ILE A 66 -16.94 28.47 -5.12
C ILE A 66 -15.78 28.73 -4.17
N TYR A 67 -14.93 29.70 -4.51
CA TYR A 67 -13.75 30.06 -3.73
C TYR A 67 -13.90 31.43 -3.06
N GLU A 68 -13.29 31.58 -1.89
CA GLU A 68 -13.06 32.87 -1.23
C GLU A 68 -11.55 33.18 -1.15
N PRO A 69 -11.14 34.45 -1.19
CA PRO A 69 -9.75 34.83 -0.95
C PRO A 69 -9.30 34.49 0.48
N CYS A 70 -8.07 34.02 0.63
CA CYS A 70 -7.40 33.78 1.90
C CYS A 70 -5.87 33.91 1.73
N GLU A 71 -5.12 33.86 2.83
CA GLU A 71 -3.67 33.74 2.73
C GLU A 71 -3.26 32.41 2.10
N PRO A 72 -2.26 32.39 1.19
CA PRO A 72 -1.68 31.16 0.67
C PRO A 72 -1.26 30.22 1.80
N GLN A 73 -1.89 29.06 1.83
CA GLN A 73 -1.69 28.06 2.88
C GLN A 73 -2.06 26.66 2.37
N PRO A 74 -1.62 25.58 3.02
CA PRO A 74 -1.77 24.23 2.51
C PRO A 74 -3.23 23.78 2.55
N MET A 75 -3.61 22.95 1.58
CA MET A 75 -4.90 22.25 1.53
C MET A 75 -6.09 23.19 1.77
N VAL A 76 -6.20 24.27 0.99
CA VAL A 76 -7.40 25.13 0.95
C VAL A 76 -8.30 24.87 -0.26
N GLY A 77 -7.81 24.10 -1.24
CA GLY A 77 -8.59 23.69 -2.42
C GLY A 77 -9.50 22.49 -2.18
N LYS A 78 -9.77 21.73 -3.26
CA LYS A 78 -10.64 20.54 -3.26
C LYS A 78 -10.25 19.50 -2.21
N THR A 79 -8.96 19.22 -2.08
CA THR A 79 -8.41 18.29 -1.07
C THR A 79 -8.76 18.74 0.35
N GLY A 80 -8.49 20.01 0.66
CA GLY A 80 -8.79 20.61 1.97
C GLY A 80 -10.26 20.58 2.34
N PHE A 81 -11.12 20.93 1.37
CA PHE A 81 -12.56 20.89 1.54
C PHE A 81 -13.05 19.47 1.84
N ALA A 82 -12.60 18.47 1.09
CA ALA A 82 -12.93 17.07 1.34
C ALA A 82 -12.43 16.60 2.71
N MET A 83 -11.21 16.97 3.09
CA MET A 83 -10.65 16.66 4.41
C MET A 83 -11.50 17.22 5.54
N GLN A 84 -11.86 18.50 5.49
CA GLN A 84 -12.67 19.15 6.54
C GLN A 84 -14.08 18.58 6.63
N ARG A 85 -14.71 18.27 5.48
CA ARG A 85 -16.09 17.80 5.45
C ARG A 85 -16.25 16.34 5.82
N GLU A 86 -15.28 15.50 5.48
CA GLU A 86 -15.43 14.04 5.53
C GLU A 86 -14.39 13.37 6.43
N TYR A 87 -13.11 13.64 6.22
CA TYR A 87 -12.04 12.87 6.85
C TYR A 87 -11.71 13.33 8.27
N PHE A 88 -11.72 14.64 8.54
CA PHE A 88 -11.54 15.18 9.88
C PHE A 88 -12.64 14.70 10.86
N PRO A 89 -13.94 14.76 10.50
CA PRO A 89 -14.99 14.19 11.34
C PRO A 89 -14.81 12.70 11.64
N ILE A 90 -14.44 11.89 10.64
CA ILE A 90 -14.16 10.46 10.83
C ILE A 90 -13.00 10.25 11.81
N ALA A 91 -11.98 11.11 11.73
CA ALA A 91 -10.83 11.09 12.61
C ALA A 91 -11.06 11.73 13.99
N GLY A 92 -12.29 12.20 14.29
CA GLY A 92 -12.58 12.93 15.52
C GLY A 92 -11.81 14.25 15.65
N LEU A 93 -11.40 14.84 14.52
CA LEU A 93 -10.64 16.08 14.44
C LEU A 93 -11.53 17.23 13.97
N THR A 94 -11.18 18.44 14.39
CA THR A 94 -11.66 19.69 13.80
C THR A 94 -10.51 20.45 13.16
N ARG A 95 -10.82 21.52 12.41
CA ARG A 95 -9.79 22.34 11.78
C ARG A 95 -8.76 22.90 12.78
N ASP A 96 -9.21 23.19 13.99
CA ASP A 96 -8.39 23.75 15.08
C ASP A 96 -7.49 22.69 15.73
N ASN A 97 -7.76 21.40 15.53
CA ASN A 97 -6.93 20.32 16.07
C ASN A 97 -5.84 19.86 15.11
N VAL A 98 -5.61 20.58 14.00
CA VAL A 98 -4.75 20.12 12.92
C VAL A 98 -3.84 21.22 12.40
N SER A 99 -2.53 20.96 12.42
CA SER A 99 -1.56 21.69 11.60
C SER A 99 -1.52 21.09 10.19
N LEU A 100 -1.26 21.91 9.17
CA LEU A 100 -1.20 21.47 7.77
C LEU A 100 0.10 21.91 7.11
N GLY A 101 0.73 21.01 6.36
CA GLY A 101 1.96 21.28 5.64
C GLY A 101 2.04 20.49 4.34
N ASN A 102 3.01 20.85 3.51
CA ASN A 102 3.33 20.12 2.30
C ASN A 102 4.82 19.69 2.34
N ALA A 103 5.18 18.56 1.73
CA ALA A 103 6.56 18.12 1.62
C ALA A 103 7.38 19.09 0.77
N LEU A 104 6.83 19.55 -0.36
CA LEU A 104 7.29 20.72 -1.12
C LEU A 104 6.42 21.93 -0.83
N ARG A 105 7.02 23.12 -0.75
CA ARG A 105 6.30 24.37 -0.42
C ARG A 105 5.95 25.20 -1.66
N CYS A 106 6.07 24.61 -2.84
CA CYS A 106 5.76 25.25 -4.12
C CYS A 106 5.39 24.22 -5.19
N ARG A 107 4.75 24.66 -6.27
CA ARG A 107 4.56 23.86 -7.49
C ARG A 107 5.78 23.97 -8.39
N ILE A 108 6.20 22.83 -8.95
CA ILE A 108 7.34 22.79 -9.88
C ILE A 108 6.88 23.43 -11.19
N ASN A 109 7.44 24.59 -11.54
CA ASN A 109 7.04 25.38 -12.71
C ASN A 109 5.53 25.69 -12.74
N HIS A 110 4.91 25.94 -11.58
CA HIS A 110 3.46 26.18 -11.43
C HIS A 110 2.57 25.04 -12.00
N LYS A 111 3.05 23.79 -11.93
CA LYS A 111 2.28 22.60 -12.31
C LYS A 111 2.00 21.73 -11.09
N ASP A 112 0.84 21.07 -11.11
CA ASP A 112 0.43 20.15 -10.04
C ASP A 112 1.21 18.83 -10.08
N MET A 113 1.72 18.46 -11.26
CA MET A 113 2.45 17.21 -11.45
C MET A 113 3.90 17.37 -11.01
N VAL A 114 4.33 16.49 -10.12
CA VAL A 114 5.72 16.34 -9.68
C VAL A 114 6.38 15.15 -10.39
N PRO A 115 7.71 15.16 -10.60
CA PRO A 115 8.45 13.97 -11.03
C PRO A 115 8.21 12.78 -10.08
N PRO A 116 8.49 11.54 -10.50
CA PRO A 116 8.41 10.38 -9.60
C PRO A 116 9.49 10.46 -8.51
N LEU A 117 9.23 9.87 -7.34
CA LEU A 117 10.14 9.92 -6.18
C LEU A 117 11.55 9.38 -6.46
N LYS A 118 11.69 8.44 -7.41
CA LYS A 118 13.00 7.91 -7.85
C LYS A 118 13.90 8.97 -8.49
N ASN A 119 13.35 10.10 -8.92
CA ASN A 119 14.12 11.22 -9.48
C ASN A 119 15.00 11.87 -8.40
N VAL A 120 16.32 11.92 -8.63
CA VAL A 120 17.31 12.43 -7.67
C VAL A 120 17.12 13.92 -7.40
N GLU A 121 16.85 14.71 -8.44
CA GLU A 121 16.60 16.14 -8.35
C GLU A 121 15.43 16.43 -7.40
N LEU A 122 14.30 15.73 -7.55
CA LEU A 122 13.15 15.87 -6.67
C LEU A 122 13.50 15.60 -5.20
N ARG A 123 14.28 14.54 -4.92
CA ARG A 123 14.71 14.22 -3.55
C ARG A 123 15.64 15.28 -2.97
N THR A 124 16.55 15.81 -3.78
CA THR A 124 17.42 16.95 -3.39
C THR A 124 16.59 18.18 -3.06
N ALA A 125 15.59 18.51 -3.88
CA ALA A 125 14.68 19.63 -3.62
C ALA A 125 13.84 19.42 -2.36
N LEU A 126 13.34 18.21 -2.13
CA LEU A 126 12.60 17.83 -0.92
C LEU A 126 13.45 18.02 0.33
N ALA A 127 14.68 17.50 0.33
CA ALA A 127 15.61 17.65 1.45
C ALA A 127 15.92 19.12 1.73
N HIS A 128 16.21 19.91 0.69
CA HIS A 128 16.42 21.37 0.81
C HIS A 128 15.21 22.05 1.42
N CYS A 129 14.02 21.79 0.87
CA CYS A 129 12.78 22.42 1.31
C CYS A 129 12.44 22.03 2.76
N HIS A 130 12.64 20.76 3.12
CA HIS A 130 12.45 20.27 4.47
C HIS A 130 13.42 20.93 5.45
N TYR A 131 14.72 20.95 5.15
CA TYR A 131 15.73 21.60 6.01
C TYR A 131 15.46 23.09 6.25
N ALA A 132 15.04 23.82 5.21
CA ALA A 132 14.84 25.26 5.29
C ALA A 132 13.49 25.68 5.91
N HIS A 133 12.44 24.87 5.76
CA HIS A 133 11.06 25.32 6.02
C HIS A 133 10.25 24.41 6.94
N PHE A 134 10.62 23.14 7.11
CA PHE A 134 9.85 22.25 7.96
C PHE A 134 9.94 22.65 9.44
N LYS A 135 8.79 22.74 10.09
CA LYS A 135 8.66 22.95 11.53
C LYS A 135 7.56 22.03 12.07
N LEU A 136 7.95 21.12 12.96
CA LEU A 136 7.00 20.27 13.69
C LEU A 136 6.34 21.10 14.82
N PRO A 137 5.00 21.14 14.93
CA PRO A 137 4.33 21.80 16.05
C PRO A 137 4.62 21.10 17.39
N GLU A 138 4.78 21.88 18.46
CA GLU A 138 5.26 21.38 19.77
C GLU A 138 4.37 20.30 20.41
N LYS A 139 3.05 20.39 20.24
CA LYS A 139 2.08 19.42 20.80
C LYS A 139 1.70 18.31 19.85
N THR A 140 2.36 18.17 18.70
CA THR A 140 2.07 17.08 17.75
C THR A 140 2.39 15.73 18.39
N GLN A 141 1.39 14.85 18.38
CA GLN A 141 1.46 13.47 18.83
C GLN A 141 1.40 12.49 17.65
N LEU A 142 0.86 12.92 16.51
CA LEU A 142 0.71 12.12 15.30
C LEU A 142 0.99 12.96 14.05
N VAL A 143 1.82 12.43 13.15
CA VAL A 143 1.94 12.94 11.79
C VAL A 143 1.09 12.09 10.85
N VAL A 144 0.30 12.71 9.99
CA VAL A 144 -0.44 12.03 8.92
C VAL A 144 0.22 12.37 7.59
N ALA A 145 0.94 11.41 7.03
CA ALA A 145 1.65 11.55 5.76
C ALA A 145 0.75 11.16 4.59
N GLN A 146 0.38 12.15 3.76
CA GLN A 146 -0.49 11.93 2.60
C GLN A 146 0.31 11.76 1.31
N GLY A 147 0.15 10.61 0.66
CA GLY A 147 0.80 10.32 -0.61
C GLY A 147 2.29 10.05 -0.50
N GLU A 148 2.91 9.76 -1.64
CA GLU A 148 4.30 9.30 -1.72
C GLU A 148 5.31 10.32 -1.19
N LEU A 149 5.18 11.61 -1.54
CA LEU A 149 6.13 12.63 -1.06
C LEU A 149 5.95 12.94 0.43
N GLY A 150 4.71 12.93 0.92
CA GLY A 150 4.43 13.10 2.35
C GLY A 150 5.03 11.96 3.16
N LEU A 151 4.88 10.72 2.67
CA LEU A 151 5.47 9.52 3.25
C LEU A 151 7.00 9.67 3.31
N TYR A 152 7.66 9.85 2.16
CA TYR A 152 9.11 9.95 2.09
C TYR A 152 9.68 11.08 2.95
N ALA A 153 9.03 12.24 2.96
CA ALA A 153 9.52 13.38 3.75
C ALA A 153 9.50 13.12 5.26
N MET A 154 8.55 12.32 5.75
CA MET A 154 8.34 12.05 7.18
C MET A 154 8.96 10.75 7.66
N THR A 155 9.25 9.79 6.77
CA THR A 155 9.71 8.44 7.13
C THR A 155 10.88 7.92 6.30
N GLN A 156 11.25 8.60 5.21
CA GLN A 156 12.23 8.13 4.21
C GLN A 156 11.85 6.80 3.52
N GLU A 157 10.61 6.34 3.65
CA GLU A 157 10.05 5.18 2.96
C GLU A 157 9.62 5.50 1.52
N GLY A 158 9.48 4.48 0.68
CA GLY A 158 8.98 4.59 -0.71
C GLY A 158 10.05 4.55 -1.80
N LEU A 159 11.32 4.33 -1.45
CA LEU A 159 12.41 4.17 -2.41
C LEU A 159 12.76 2.72 -2.70
N ASP A 160 12.54 1.84 -1.73
CA ASP A 160 12.88 0.44 -1.84
C ASP A 160 11.92 -0.25 -2.83
N GLU A 161 12.41 -1.30 -3.49
CA GLU A 161 11.60 -2.07 -4.43
C GLU A 161 10.37 -2.67 -3.71
N GLY A 162 9.20 -2.55 -4.33
CA GLY A 162 7.94 -2.99 -3.74
C GLY A 162 7.35 -2.09 -2.65
N VAL A 163 8.09 -1.06 -2.17
CA VAL A 163 7.58 -0.12 -1.16
C VAL A 163 6.99 1.11 -1.84
N SER A 164 5.69 1.34 -1.65
CA SER A 164 4.95 2.50 -2.16
C SER A 164 3.96 3.02 -1.13
N ILE A 165 3.30 4.14 -1.43
CA ILE A 165 2.19 4.60 -0.57
C ILE A 165 1.09 3.54 -0.46
N THR A 166 0.83 2.76 -1.51
CA THR A 166 -0.18 1.71 -1.50
C THR A 166 0.14 0.61 -0.49
N SER A 167 1.40 0.17 -0.40
CA SER A 167 1.83 -0.85 0.57
C SER A 167 2.00 -0.30 1.98
N CYS A 168 2.17 1.01 2.14
CA CYS A 168 2.35 1.65 3.44
C CYS A 168 1.05 2.21 4.03
N ARG A 169 0.02 2.49 3.21
CA ARG A 169 -1.20 3.16 3.70
C ARG A 169 -1.85 2.36 4.80
N GLY A 170 -2.47 3.06 5.74
CA GLY A 170 -3.17 2.46 6.87
C GLY A 170 -2.26 1.90 7.95
N TRP A 171 -0.94 1.90 7.75
CA TRP A 171 0.04 1.52 8.75
C TRP A 171 0.65 2.76 9.43
N VAL A 172 1.17 2.57 10.65
CA VAL A 172 2.01 3.59 11.29
C VAL A 172 3.48 3.24 11.16
N LEU A 173 4.29 4.26 10.91
CA LEU A 173 5.73 4.17 10.71
C LEU A 173 6.45 5.06 11.72
N PRO A 174 7.72 4.78 12.03
CA PRO A 174 8.52 5.65 12.88
C PRO A 174 8.80 6.99 12.18
N TYR A 175 8.58 8.09 12.90
CA TYR A 175 8.93 9.42 12.42
C TYR A 175 10.45 9.56 12.24
N THR A 176 10.87 9.67 10.99
CA THR A 176 12.27 9.75 10.56
C THR A 176 12.40 10.76 9.42
N PRO A 177 12.24 12.06 9.73
CA PRO A 177 12.28 13.12 8.73
C PRO A 177 13.62 13.16 8.00
N LEU A 178 13.67 13.82 6.83
CA LEU A 178 14.86 13.88 5.96
C LEU A 178 16.13 14.43 6.62
N CYS A 179 16.02 15.13 7.75
CA CYS A 179 17.16 15.61 8.52
C CYS A 179 17.74 14.59 9.51
N ASN A 180 17.09 13.43 9.66
CA ASN A 180 17.48 12.38 10.59
C ASN A 180 17.87 11.10 9.85
N PRO A 181 18.71 10.23 10.44
CA PRO A 181 18.93 8.88 9.92
C PRO A 181 17.62 8.08 9.87
N ARG A 182 17.39 7.34 8.77
CA ARG A 182 16.26 6.41 8.64
C ARG A 182 16.35 5.32 9.71
N VAL A 183 15.21 4.99 10.31
CA VAL A 183 15.07 3.88 11.26
C VAL A 183 14.63 2.64 10.49
N MET A 184 15.50 1.64 10.46
CA MET A 184 15.18 0.34 9.89
C MET A 184 14.40 -0.49 10.91
N MET A 185 13.24 -1.02 10.51
CA MET A 185 12.41 -1.85 11.39
C MET A 185 12.75 -3.33 11.21
N SER A 186 13.19 -4.00 12.27
CA SER A 186 13.47 -5.44 12.32
C SER A 186 12.39 -6.25 13.04
N ASP A 187 11.32 -5.59 13.48
CA ASP A 187 10.17 -6.18 14.18
C ASP A 187 8.88 -5.41 13.82
N ILE A 188 7.73 -5.90 14.30
CA ILE A 188 6.44 -5.20 14.23
C ILE A 188 6.48 -4.02 15.20
N TRP A 189 6.76 -2.85 14.64
CA TRP A 189 6.91 -1.64 15.43
C TRP A 189 5.58 -1.23 16.09
N THR A 190 5.59 -0.97 17.40
CA THR A 190 4.45 -0.43 18.14
C THR A 190 4.90 0.86 18.84
N PRO A 191 4.25 2.02 18.61
CA PRO A 191 4.62 3.25 19.27
C PRO A 191 4.43 3.13 20.80
N THR A 192 5.43 3.56 21.56
CA THR A 192 5.33 3.66 23.02
C THR A 192 5.03 5.12 23.40
N MET A 193 3.78 5.39 23.75
CA MET A 193 3.37 6.70 24.25
C MET A 193 3.96 6.91 25.65
N GLY A 194 4.90 7.85 25.82
CA GLY A 194 5.37 8.27 27.16
C GLY A 194 6.88 8.34 27.38
N GLY A 195 7.72 7.90 26.43
CA GLY A 195 9.15 8.20 26.46
C GLY A 195 9.36 9.61 25.91
N GLY A 196 9.83 10.58 26.72
CA GLY A 196 9.99 12.00 26.39
C GLY A 196 10.99 12.35 25.26
N VAL A 197 11.13 11.51 24.25
CA VAL A 197 11.98 11.71 23.08
C VAL A 197 11.12 11.67 21.83
N THR A 198 11.29 12.67 20.96
CA THR A 198 10.64 12.81 19.64
C THR A 198 10.86 11.62 18.69
N THR A 199 11.74 10.67 19.04
CA THR A 199 12.08 9.46 18.28
C THR A 199 10.97 8.42 18.19
N PHE A 200 9.85 8.59 18.90
CA PHE A 200 8.75 7.62 18.89
C PHE A 200 7.42 8.16 18.36
N MET A 201 7.42 9.35 17.74
CA MET A 201 6.20 9.90 17.16
C MET A 201 5.72 9.01 16.00
N PRO A 202 4.46 8.53 16.00
CA PRO A 202 3.91 7.78 14.89
C PRO A 202 3.66 8.66 13.66
N VAL A 203 3.92 8.08 12.49
CA VAL A 203 3.50 8.61 11.18
C VAL A 203 2.47 7.66 10.58
N LEU A 204 1.20 8.06 10.52
CA LEU A 204 0.18 7.33 9.78
C LEU A 204 0.31 7.65 8.29
N ALA A 205 0.62 6.65 7.48
CA ALA A 205 0.62 6.79 6.04
C ALA A 205 -0.81 6.66 5.50
N VAL A 206 -1.23 7.58 4.63
CA VAL A 206 -2.55 7.54 3.98
C VAL A 206 -2.43 7.91 2.50
N ASN A 207 -3.33 7.40 1.68
CA ASN A 207 -3.45 7.87 0.31
C ASN A 207 -3.75 9.38 0.30
N HIS A 208 -3.17 10.09 -0.67
CA HIS A 208 -3.48 11.49 -0.86
C HIS A 208 -4.95 11.64 -1.24
N VAL A 209 -5.72 12.53 -0.61
CA VAL A 209 -7.17 12.62 -0.84
C VAL A 209 -7.50 12.91 -2.31
N ALA A 210 -6.64 13.64 -3.02
CA ALA A 210 -6.83 13.86 -4.46
C ALA A 210 -6.78 12.58 -5.33
N TYR A 211 -6.15 11.51 -4.84
CA TYR A 211 -6.17 10.19 -5.50
C TYR A 211 -7.60 9.65 -5.60
N ILE A 212 -8.41 9.89 -4.57
CA ILE A 212 -9.80 9.41 -4.47
C ILE A 212 -10.70 10.07 -5.50
N PHE A 213 -10.39 11.31 -5.92
CA PHE A 213 -11.12 11.98 -7.00
C PHE A 213 -10.93 11.29 -8.36
N ARG A 214 -9.81 10.58 -8.55
CA ARG A 214 -9.53 9.79 -9.76
C ARG A 214 -10.01 8.34 -9.61
N TYR A 215 -9.92 7.81 -8.38
CA TYR A 215 -10.28 6.43 -8.04
C TYR A 215 -11.24 6.41 -6.86
N PRO A 216 -12.56 6.63 -7.09
CA PRO A 216 -13.54 6.72 -6.01
C PRO A 216 -13.62 5.46 -5.13
N THR A 217 -13.27 4.29 -5.66
CA THR A 217 -13.21 3.03 -4.89
C THR A 217 -12.19 3.09 -3.75
N ALA A 218 -11.11 3.88 -3.88
CA ALA A 218 -10.12 4.08 -2.83
C ALA A 218 -10.63 4.90 -1.63
N ALA A 219 -11.85 5.46 -1.71
CA ALA A 219 -12.48 6.15 -0.59
C ALA A 219 -12.67 5.24 0.62
N MET A 220 -12.95 3.95 0.40
CA MET A 220 -13.11 2.96 1.47
C MET A 220 -11.82 2.83 2.29
N TYR A 221 -10.68 2.65 1.61
CA TYR A 221 -9.36 2.61 2.26
C TYR A 221 -9.08 3.87 3.05
N ALA A 222 -9.23 5.04 2.42
CA ALA A 222 -8.95 6.30 3.06
C ALA A 222 -9.83 6.50 4.31
N LYS A 223 -11.12 6.21 4.25
CA LYS A 223 -11.99 6.32 5.43
C LYS A 223 -11.53 5.40 6.57
N SER A 224 -11.17 4.16 6.26
CA SER A 224 -10.65 3.21 7.24
C SER A 224 -9.35 3.70 7.88
N ASP A 225 -8.43 4.24 7.08
CA ASP A 225 -7.16 4.79 7.57
C ASP A 225 -7.38 5.97 8.51
N TRP A 226 -8.21 6.94 8.10
CA TRP A 226 -8.51 8.11 8.90
C TRP A 226 -9.25 7.76 10.20
N ALA A 227 -10.08 6.71 10.20
CA ALA A 227 -10.77 6.21 11.38
C ALA A 227 -9.81 5.63 12.45
N LYS A 228 -8.55 5.37 12.11
CA LYS A 228 -7.53 4.92 13.09
C LYS A 228 -6.98 6.07 13.93
N ILE A 229 -7.08 7.32 13.46
CA ILE A 229 -6.47 8.48 14.12
C ILE A 229 -6.87 8.62 15.60
N PRO A 230 -8.16 8.55 15.99
CA PRO A 230 -8.55 8.59 17.41
C PRO A 230 -7.89 7.50 18.25
N ARG A 231 -7.76 6.29 17.68
CA ARG A 231 -7.18 5.12 18.36
C ARG A 231 -5.68 5.25 18.52
N ILE A 232 -5.00 5.83 17.53
CA ILE A 232 -3.57 6.16 17.58
C ILE A 232 -3.30 7.20 18.66
N LEU A 233 -4.05 8.30 18.64
CA LEU A 233 -3.92 9.37 19.64
C LEU A 233 -4.21 8.85 21.06
N ALA A 234 -5.14 7.92 21.21
CA ALA A 234 -5.44 7.25 22.48
C ALA A 234 -4.42 6.16 22.87
N GLY A 235 -3.44 5.82 22.01
CA GLY A 235 -2.47 4.75 22.26
C GLY A 235 -3.08 3.34 22.27
N THR A 236 -4.25 3.15 21.66
CA THR A 236 -4.97 1.86 21.59
C THR A 236 -4.78 1.12 20.26
N TRP A 237 -4.17 1.77 19.28
CA TRP A 237 -3.73 1.15 18.03
C TRP A 237 -2.40 1.76 17.57
N PRO A 238 -1.47 0.96 17.03
CA PRO A 238 -1.54 -0.49 16.94
C PRO A 238 -1.37 -1.17 18.31
N ARG A 239 -1.93 -2.36 18.46
CA ARG A 239 -1.71 -3.26 19.59
C ARG A 239 -0.36 -3.94 19.42
N LYS A 240 0.30 -4.26 20.54
CA LYS A 240 1.44 -5.18 20.54
C LYS A 240 1.04 -6.53 19.93
N PRO A 241 1.86 -7.13 19.04
CA PRO A 241 1.57 -8.44 18.48
C PRO A 241 1.52 -9.52 19.56
N THR A 242 0.78 -10.58 19.26
CA THR A 242 0.70 -11.74 20.14
C THR A 242 2.06 -12.43 20.21
N SER A 243 2.45 -12.92 21.39
CA SER A 243 3.70 -13.67 21.53
C SER A 243 3.61 -15.00 20.77
N ILE A 244 4.68 -15.35 20.06
CA ILE A 244 4.76 -16.55 19.22
C ILE A 244 5.23 -17.74 20.06
N LEU A 245 4.49 -18.85 19.99
CA LEU A 245 4.92 -20.15 20.49
C LEU A 245 5.51 -21.00 19.35
N ASP A 246 6.56 -21.78 19.61
CA ASP A 246 7.26 -22.61 18.61
C ASP A 246 6.86 -24.08 18.61
N VAL A 247 5.99 -24.50 19.51
CA VAL A 247 5.55 -25.89 19.60
C VAL A 247 4.20 -26.08 18.88
N PRO A 248 3.97 -27.23 18.24
CA PRO A 248 2.64 -27.60 17.75
C PRO A 248 1.59 -27.58 18.88
N PRO A 249 0.31 -27.34 18.57
CA PRO A 249 -0.75 -27.57 19.55
C PRO A 249 -0.87 -29.07 19.83
N VAL A 250 -1.20 -29.46 21.07
CA VAL A 250 -1.49 -30.86 21.42
C VAL A 250 -2.85 -31.30 20.86
N VAL A 251 -3.82 -30.37 20.86
CA VAL A 251 -5.18 -30.56 20.34
C VAL A 251 -5.45 -29.48 19.30
N LEU A 252 -5.93 -29.87 18.14
CA LEU A 252 -6.20 -28.92 17.07
C LEU A 252 -7.38 -28.01 17.46
N PRO A 253 -7.24 -26.67 17.35
CA PRO A 253 -8.32 -25.75 17.70
C PRO A 253 -9.56 -25.95 16.81
N ARG A 254 -10.75 -25.70 17.37
CA ARG A 254 -12.02 -25.77 16.61
C ARG A 254 -12.09 -24.79 15.44
N ARG A 255 -11.39 -23.65 15.56
CA ARG A 255 -11.24 -22.64 14.51
C ARG A 255 -9.87 -22.02 14.62
N PHE A 256 -9.16 -21.87 13.52
CA PHE A 256 -7.83 -21.26 13.50
C PHE A 256 -7.51 -20.70 12.12
N ALA A 257 -6.76 -19.60 12.08
CA ALA A 257 -6.06 -19.18 10.89
C ALA A 257 -4.82 -20.04 10.69
N PHE A 258 -4.53 -20.37 9.43
CA PHE A 258 -3.43 -21.24 9.02
C PHE A 258 -2.77 -20.67 7.78
N ASP A 259 -1.45 -20.72 7.76
CA ASP A 259 -0.61 -20.22 6.69
C ASP A 259 0.71 -21.00 6.65
N THR A 260 1.33 -21.11 5.47
CA THR A 260 2.52 -21.92 5.25
C THR A 260 3.60 -21.18 4.45
N GLU A 261 4.85 -21.39 4.84
CA GLU A 261 6.01 -20.93 4.09
C GLU A 261 6.69 -22.13 3.43
N PHE A 262 6.96 -22.05 2.13
CA PHE A 262 7.57 -23.14 1.39
C PHE A 262 8.42 -22.65 0.20
N ILE A 263 9.37 -23.50 -0.20
CA ILE A 263 10.17 -23.28 -1.41
C ILE A 263 9.44 -23.96 -2.57
N LEU A 264 8.80 -23.16 -3.43
CA LEU A 264 7.97 -23.64 -4.55
C LEU A 264 8.71 -24.63 -5.47
N GLU A 265 9.96 -24.33 -5.82
CA GLU A 265 10.79 -25.16 -6.72
C GLU A 265 11.07 -26.57 -6.17
N LYS A 266 11.06 -26.71 -4.84
CA LYS A 266 11.44 -27.94 -4.15
C LYS A 266 10.25 -28.63 -3.49
N ASP A 267 9.06 -28.05 -3.62
CA ASP A 267 7.85 -28.46 -2.89
C ASP A 267 8.14 -28.71 -1.40
N ARG A 268 8.94 -27.81 -0.81
CA ARG A 268 9.53 -27.99 0.52
C ARG A 268 8.92 -26.99 1.49
N LEU A 269 8.11 -27.50 2.41
CA LEU A 269 7.70 -26.75 3.60
C LEU A 269 8.93 -26.28 4.40
N LEU A 270 8.89 -25.04 4.86
CA LEU A 270 9.86 -24.44 5.78
C LEU A 270 9.24 -24.33 7.17
N ARG A 271 8.04 -23.76 7.27
CA ARG A 271 7.30 -23.60 8.52
C ARG A 271 5.80 -23.48 8.24
N TYR A 272 5.01 -23.68 9.28
CA TYR A 272 3.61 -23.25 9.28
C TYR A 272 3.36 -22.30 10.44
N SER A 273 2.35 -21.45 10.28
CA SER A 273 1.87 -20.55 11.30
C SER A 273 0.39 -20.80 11.58
N MET A 274 -0.04 -20.55 12.82
CA MET A 274 -1.46 -20.61 13.17
C MET A 274 -1.84 -19.60 14.23
N ALA A 275 -3.06 -19.08 14.13
CA ALA A 275 -3.62 -18.17 15.12
C ALA A 275 -5.05 -18.57 15.50
N TYR A 276 -5.33 -18.63 16.79
CA TYR A 276 -6.64 -19.05 17.29
C TYR A 276 -6.94 -18.48 18.68
N PRO A 277 -8.22 -18.24 19.00
CA PRO A 277 -8.58 -17.74 20.33
C PRO A 277 -8.48 -18.87 21.35
N THR A 278 -7.95 -18.55 22.52
CA THR A 278 -7.89 -19.45 23.67
C THR A 278 -9.16 -19.32 24.52
N LEU A 279 -9.57 -20.40 25.18
CA LEU A 279 -10.65 -20.35 26.17
C LEU A 279 -10.06 -20.35 27.57
N PRO A 280 -10.66 -19.61 28.54
CA PRO A 280 -11.89 -18.81 28.40
C PRO A 280 -11.65 -17.34 28.01
N THR A 281 -10.40 -16.89 27.91
CA THR A 281 -10.07 -15.46 27.78
C THR A 281 -10.39 -14.87 26.40
N ASN A 282 -10.53 -15.72 25.39
CA ASN A 282 -10.64 -15.34 23.98
C ASN A 282 -9.44 -14.52 23.48
N GLU A 283 -8.32 -14.58 24.19
CA GLU A 283 -7.04 -14.03 23.75
C GLU A 283 -6.48 -14.90 22.63
N LEU A 284 -5.91 -14.26 21.61
CA LEU A 284 -5.31 -14.98 20.50
C LEU A 284 -4.03 -15.69 20.98
N CYS A 285 -3.86 -16.93 20.57
CA CYS A 285 -2.60 -17.67 20.63
C CYS A 285 -2.05 -17.75 19.22
N VAL A 286 -0.79 -17.37 19.03
CA VAL A 286 -0.08 -17.47 17.76
C VAL A 286 1.04 -18.51 17.89
N ARG A 287 1.11 -19.43 16.94
CA ARG A 287 2.18 -20.43 16.85
C ARG A 287 2.87 -20.31 15.50
N VAL A 288 4.19 -20.45 15.50
CA VAL A 288 5.00 -20.56 14.29
C VAL A 288 5.95 -21.72 14.50
N VAL A 289 5.75 -22.79 13.72
CA VAL A 289 6.43 -24.07 13.92
C VAL A 289 7.29 -24.35 12.70
N GLU A 290 8.61 -24.40 12.92
CA GLU A 290 9.55 -24.82 11.88
C GLU A 290 9.34 -26.29 11.53
N ARG A 291 9.63 -26.66 10.29
CA ARG A 291 9.40 -28.00 9.76
C ARG A 291 10.03 -29.09 10.62
N GLU A 292 11.27 -28.91 11.06
CA GLU A 292 11.99 -29.92 11.85
C GLU A 292 11.27 -30.22 13.18
N VAL A 293 10.62 -29.20 13.75
CA VAL A 293 9.79 -29.35 14.95
C VAL A 293 8.49 -30.05 14.58
N ALA A 294 7.84 -29.65 13.47
CA ALA A 294 6.60 -30.27 13.01
C ALA A 294 6.75 -31.78 12.74
N GLU A 295 7.85 -32.19 12.10
CA GLU A 295 8.12 -33.60 11.76
C GLU A 295 8.47 -34.45 12.99
N ALA A 296 9.04 -33.85 14.03
CA ALA A 296 9.40 -34.55 15.26
C ALA A 296 8.22 -34.76 16.23
N HIS A 297 7.09 -34.07 16.01
CA HIS A 297 5.94 -34.12 16.90
C HIS A 297 4.88 -35.11 16.42
N ILE A 298 4.20 -35.74 17.38
CA ILE A 298 3.00 -36.54 17.09
C ILE A 298 1.91 -35.61 16.57
N PHE A 299 1.15 -36.07 15.57
CA PHE A 299 0.01 -35.34 15.03
C PHE A 299 -0.93 -34.86 16.15
N PRO A 300 -1.39 -33.59 16.10
CA PRO A 300 -2.33 -33.08 17.08
C PRO A 300 -3.60 -33.92 17.10
N THR A 301 -4.18 -34.10 18.29
CA THR A 301 -5.47 -34.77 18.42
C THR A 301 -6.57 -33.89 17.83
N VAL A 302 -7.36 -34.45 16.90
CA VAL A 302 -8.53 -33.78 16.30
C VAL A 302 -9.78 -34.25 17.02
N LEU A 303 -10.36 -33.39 17.86
CA LEU A 303 -11.58 -33.73 18.62
C LEU A 303 -12.87 -33.46 17.84
N PHE A 304 -12.84 -32.49 16.91
CA PHE A 304 -13.97 -32.07 16.10
C PHE A 304 -13.46 -31.60 14.73
N PRO A 305 -14.29 -31.66 13.67
CA PRO A 305 -13.94 -31.06 12.39
C PRO A 305 -13.64 -29.56 12.54
N PRO A 306 -12.38 -29.11 12.32
CA PRO A 306 -12.01 -27.72 12.52
C PRO A 306 -12.54 -26.83 11.39
N LEU A 307 -12.68 -25.53 11.67
CA LEU A 307 -12.77 -24.48 10.67
C LEU A 307 -11.38 -23.89 10.44
N VAL A 308 -10.82 -24.11 9.26
CA VAL A 308 -9.52 -23.59 8.84
C VAL A 308 -9.73 -22.27 8.10
N ILE A 309 -9.08 -21.22 8.54
CA ILE A 309 -9.17 -19.91 7.92
C ILE A 309 -7.84 -19.67 7.22
N ALA A 310 -7.86 -19.38 5.92
CA ALA A 310 -6.65 -19.04 5.18
C ALA A 310 -6.82 -17.74 4.40
N HIS A 311 -5.70 -17.21 3.94
CA HIS A 311 -5.68 -16.17 2.94
C HIS A 311 -5.11 -16.79 1.67
N HIS A 312 -5.98 -17.24 0.75
CA HIS A 312 -5.66 -18.12 -0.38
C HIS A 312 -5.47 -19.61 -0.01
N ILE A 313 -6.53 -20.25 0.47
CA ILE A 313 -6.58 -21.65 0.96
C ILE A 313 -5.97 -22.68 0.00
N MET A 314 -6.01 -22.41 -1.31
CA MET A 314 -5.44 -23.29 -2.33
C MET A 314 -3.92 -23.47 -2.23
N ALA A 315 -3.21 -22.53 -1.61
CA ALA A 315 -1.78 -22.64 -1.34
C ALA A 315 -1.51 -23.59 -0.16
N ASP A 316 -2.31 -23.49 0.91
CA ASP A 316 -2.00 -24.13 2.19
C ASP A 316 -2.68 -25.48 2.41
N ILE A 317 -3.79 -25.76 1.71
CA ILE A 317 -4.66 -26.91 1.99
C ILE A 317 -3.97 -28.27 1.82
N GLY A 318 -2.95 -28.37 0.96
CA GLY A 318 -2.15 -29.59 0.82
C GLY A 318 -1.30 -29.84 2.07
N TYR A 319 -0.52 -28.83 2.46
CA TYR A 319 0.32 -28.88 3.65
C TYR A 319 -0.49 -29.08 4.93
N LEU A 320 -1.66 -28.44 5.06
CA LEU A 320 -2.58 -28.66 6.18
C LEU A 320 -2.96 -30.14 6.33
N GLU A 321 -3.38 -30.77 5.22
CA GLU A 321 -3.79 -32.17 5.22
C GLU A 321 -2.63 -33.08 5.62
N ASP A 322 -1.44 -32.83 5.09
CA ASP A 322 -0.24 -33.61 5.37
C ASP A 322 0.24 -33.43 6.81
N LEU A 323 0.30 -32.18 7.30
CA LEU A 323 0.80 -31.82 8.64
C LEU A 323 -0.09 -32.30 9.77
N PHE A 324 -1.40 -32.41 9.53
CA PHE A 324 -2.37 -32.77 10.56
C PHE A 324 -3.08 -34.10 10.29
N ASN A 325 -2.63 -34.83 9.26
CA ASN A 325 -3.22 -36.10 8.81
C ASN A 325 -4.75 -36.00 8.62
N LEU A 326 -5.19 -34.91 8.00
CA LEU A 326 -6.60 -34.64 7.71
C LEU A 326 -6.96 -35.11 6.29
N LYS A 327 -8.18 -35.60 6.11
CA LYS A 327 -8.71 -35.94 4.78
C LYS A 327 -9.72 -34.89 4.31
N PRO A 328 -9.94 -34.75 3.00
CA PRO A 328 -11.04 -33.94 2.49
C PRO A 328 -12.38 -34.35 3.11
N GLY A 329 -13.03 -33.41 3.80
CA GLY A 329 -14.28 -33.63 4.55
C GLY A 329 -14.10 -33.68 6.07
N ASP A 330 -12.88 -33.88 6.57
CA ASP A 330 -12.58 -33.86 8.01
C ASP A 330 -12.53 -32.44 8.60
N TYR A 331 -12.60 -31.42 7.75
CA TYR A 331 -12.52 -30.01 8.12
C TYR A 331 -13.42 -29.16 7.20
N ARG A 332 -13.72 -27.94 7.67
CA ARG A 332 -14.30 -26.85 6.88
C ARG A 332 -13.22 -25.80 6.67
N TYR A 333 -13.38 -24.97 5.65
CA TYR A 333 -12.46 -23.87 5.43
C TYR A 333 -13.17 -22.60 4.97
N ASP A 334 -12.61 -21.46 5.38
CA ASP A 334 -12.92 -20.13 4.89
C ASP A 334 -11.69 -19.51 4.25
N ASP A 335 -11.91 -18.60 3.31
CA ASP A 335 -10.86 -17.90 2.59
C ASP A 335 -11.10 -16.39 2.61
N SER A 336 -10.26 -15.68 3.37
CA SER A 336 -10.39 -14.24 3.56
C SER A 336 -10.19 -13.42 2.27
N MET A 337 -9.38 -13.91 1.32
CA MET A 337 -9.23 -13.29 0.00
C MET A 337 -10.56 -13.41 -0.77
N HIS A 338 -11.20 -14.58 -0.77
CA HIS A 338 -12.50 -14.76 -1.41
C HIS A 338 -13.62 -13.98 -0.71
N MET A 339 -13.67 -13.94 0.62
CA MET A 339 -14.63 -13.12 1.38
C MET A 339 -14.52 -11.64 1.01
N HIS A 340 -13.29 -11.09 1.00
CA HIS A 340 -13.05 -9.70 0.64
C HIS A 340 -13.39 -9.42 -0.82
N SER A 341 -13.08 -10.36 -1.74
CA SER A 341 -13.39 -10.18 -3.16
C SER A 341 -14.89 -10.06 -3.46
N VAL A 342 -15.75 -10.76 -2.72
CA VAL A 342 -17.21 -10.65 -2.89
C VAL A 342 -17.75 -9.33 -2.35
N LEU A 343 -17.24 -8.88 -1.20
CA LEU A 343 -17.65 -7.61 -0.59
C LEU A 343 -17.11 -6.39 -1.38
N TRP A 344 -15.90 -6.49 -1.91
CA TRP A 344 -15.11 -5.35 -2.37
C TRP A 344 -14.32 -5.62 -3.67
N ALA A 345 -14.93 -6.23 -4.68
CA ALA A 345 -14.27 -6.70 -5.92
C ALA A 345 -13.34 -5.73 -6.68
N GLY A 346 -13.43 -4.42 -6.44
CA GLY A 346 -12.59 -3.40 -7.07
C GLY A 346 -11.35 -2.99 -6.25
N LEU A 347 -11.09 -3.68 -5.14
CA LEU A 347 -10.00 -3.43 -4.20
C LEU A 347 -8.94 -4.53 -4.30
N ASP A 348 -7.71 -4.23 -3.87
CA ASP A 348 -6.67 -5.23 -3.72
C ASP A 348 -7.06 -6.24 -2.62
N HIS A 349 -6.78 -7.51 -2.87
CA HIS A 349 -7.22 -8.60 -2.00
C HIS A 349 -6.05 -9.32 -1.32
N ASP A 350 -4.85 -8.73 -1.32
CA ASP A 350 -3.69 -9.29 -0.66
C ASP A 350 -3.72 -9.05 0.87
N LEU A 351 -2.94 -9.84 1.60
CA LEU A 351 -2.94 -9.80 3.06
C LEU A 351 -2.31 -8.53 3.64
N ASP A 352 -1.40 -7.82 2.94
CA ASP A 352 -0.90 -6.51 3.40
C ASP A 352 -2.05 -5.49 3.38
N THR A 353 -2.87 -5.55 2.33
CA THR A 353 -4.08 -4.74 2.18
C THR A 353 -5.11 -5.03 3.27
N LEU A 354 -5.56 -6.28 3.40
CA LEU A 354 -6.53 -6.67 4.43
C LEU A 354 -5.98 -6.45 5.84
N GLY A 355 -4.69 -6.71 6.04
CA GLY A 355 -4.00 -6.48 7.30
C GLY A 355 -4.13 -5.03 7.72
N SER A 356 -3.87 -4.08 6.82
CA SER A 356 -3.97 -2.67 7.17
C SER A 356 -5.38 -2.27 7.56
N LEU A 357 -6.42 -2.87 6.96
CA LEU A 357 -7.81 -2.48 7.18
C LEU A 357 -8.34 -3.05 8.49
N TYR A 358 -7.97 -4.31 8.78
CA TYR A 358 -8.65 -5.12 9.78
C TYR A 358 -7.76 -5.57 10.94
N ALA A 359 -6.45 -5.65 10.75
CA ALA A 359 -5.56 -6.12 11.79
C ALA A 359 -5.38 -5.06 12.90
N PRO A 360 -5.42 -5.47 14.17
CA PRO A 360 -5.17 -4.55 15.29
C PRO A 360 -3.67 -4.35 15.55
N ILE A 361 -2.80 -5.16 14.96
CA ILE A 361 -1.34 -5.05 15.04
C ILE A 361 -0.81 -4.13 13.94
N ASN A 362 0.42 -3.65 14.05
CA ASN A 362 1.03 -2.83 13.01
C ASN A 362 1.60 -3.68 11.86
N ARG A 363 2.08 -3.04 10.79
CA ARG A 363 2.67 -3.69 9.62
C ARG A 363 3.72 -4.75 10.00
N TRP A 364 3.65 -5.91 9.35
CA TRP A 364 4.61 -7.01 9.51
C TRP A 364 5.21 -7.50 8.18
N LYS A 365 4.63 -7.14 7.03
CA LYS A 365 5.05 -7.66 5.72
C LYS A 365 6.48 -7.27 5.31
N HIS A 366 7.08 -6.21 5.85
CA HIS A 366 8.50 -5.89 5.65
C HIS A 366 9.47 -6.87 6.31
N LEU A 367 8.97 -7.78 7.16
CA LEU A 367 9.79 -8.69 7.94
C LEU A 367 10.10 -10.00 7.21
N GLU A 368 9.55 -10.22 6.01
CA GLU A 368 9.73 -11.45 5.23
C GLU A 368 11.21 -11.88 5.15
N ALA A 369 12.10 -10.96 4.79
CA ALA A 369 13.53 -11.24 4.70
C ALA A 369 14.29 -11.10 6.03
N SER A 370 13.90 -10.14 6.87
CA SER A 370 14.69 -9.75 8.05
C SER A 370 14.33 -10.54 9.32
N ASN A 371 13.07 -10.93 9.46
CA ASN A 371 12.56 -11.69 10.60
C ASN A 371 11.39 -12.60 10.15
N PRO A 372 11.69 -13.67 9.39
CA PRO A 372 10.69 -14.50 8.75
C PRO A 372 9.76 -15.21 9.74
N ARG A 373 10.21 -15.46 10.98
CA ARG A 373 9.36 -16.07 12.02
C ARG A 373 8.27 -15.10 12.49
N VAL A 374 8.62 -13.83 12.71
CA VAL A 374 7.62 -12.81 13.09
C VAL A 374 6.71 -12.48 11.92
N TYR A 375 7.23 -12.47 10.69
CA TYR A 375 6.44 -12.36 9.47
C TYR A 375 5.32 -13.42 9.42
N SER A 376 5.65 -14.71 9.51
CA SER A 376 4.64 -15.78 9.43
C SER A 376 3.67 -15.74 10.62
N GLY A 377 4.13 -15.35 11.82
CA GLY A 377 3.24 -15.13 12.96
C GLY A 377 2.24 -14.00 12.71
N GLY A 378 2.71 -12.91 12.08
CA GLY A 378 1.88 -11.79 11.63
C GLY A 378 0.88 -12.21 10.55
N ASP A 379 1.25 -13.11 9.63
CA ASP A 379 0.34 -13.62 8.60
C ASP A 379 -0.83 -14.42 9.19
N ALA A 380 -0.56 -15.32 10.13
CA ALA A 380 -1.62 -16.04 10.83
C ALA A 380 -2.51 -15.09 11.67
N GLU A 381 -1.91 -14.18 12.45
CA GLU A 381 -2.65 -13.23 13.29
C GLU A 381 -3.50 -12.28 12.43
N GLY A 382 -2.91 -11.70 11.39
CA GLY A 382 -3.57 -10.82 10.42
C GLY A 382 -4.72 -11.52 9.74
N THR A 383 -4.50 -12.73 9.21
CA THR A 383 -5.53 -13.54 8.55
C THR A 383 -6.72 -13.80 9.47
N TYR A 384 -6.49 -14.13 10.74
CA TYR A 384 -7.56 -14.35 11.70
C TYR A 384 -8.41 -13.09 11.93
N TYR A 385 -7.78 -11.94 12.12
CA TYR A 385 -8.50 -10.68 12.35
C TYR A 385 -9.23 -10.16 11.10
N SER A 386 -8.63 -10.34 9.92
CA SER A 386 -9.27 -10.04 8.65
C SER A 386 -10.51 -10.90 8.45
N TRP A 387 -10.41 -12.22 8.62
CA TRP A 387 -11.57 -13.13 8.57
C TRP A 387 -12.66 -12.71 9.57
N ALA A 388 -12.31 -12.45 10.83
CA ALA A 388 -13.31 -12.09 11.84
C ALA A 388 -14.04 -10.77 11.54
N SER A 389 -13.40 -9.86 10.80
CA SER A 389 -14.02 -8.61 10.36
C SER A 389 -14.88 -8.82 9.11
N LEU A 390 -14.37 -9.54 8.12
CA LEU A 390 -15.09 -9.89 6.90
C LEU A 390 -16.32 -10.75 7.18
N GLU A 391 -16.26 -11.65 8.15
CA GLU A 391 -17.40 -12.45 8.59
C GLU A 391 -18.52 -11.56 9.14
N ARG A 392 -18.18 -10.48 9.86
CA ARG A 392 -19.19 -9.50 10.32
C ARG A 392 -19.79 -8.72 9.15
N GLU A 393 -18.98 -8.33 8.17
CA GLU A 393 -19.45 -7.64 6.97
C GLU A 393 -20.35 -8.53 6.10
N LEU A 394 -19.97 -9.78 5.83
CA LEU A 394 -20.81 -10.75 5.12
C LEU A 394 -22.13 -11.00 5.86
N ASN A 395 -22.10 -11.08 7.19
CA ASN A 395 -23.32 -11.25 7.97
C ASN A 395 -24.24 -10.02 7.89
N ALA A 396 -23.69 -8.82 7.67
CA ALA A 396 -24.46 -7.60 7.44
C ALA A 396 -25.02 -7.52 6.01
N ASP A 397 -24.37 -8.15 5.01
CA ASP A 397 -24.84 -8.23 3.63
C ASP A 397 -25.13 -9.67 3.19
N GLN A 398 -26.38 -10.08 3.37
CA GLN A 398 -26.86 -11.42 3.01
C GLN A 398 -26.76 -11.73 1.51
N GLY A 399 -26.71 -10.72 0.63
CA GLY A 399 -26.48 -10.92 -0.80
C GLY A 399 -25.07 -11.43 -1.07
N SER A 400 -24.09 -10.71 -0.55
CA SER A 400 -22.67 -11.11 -0.59
C SER A 400 -22.44 -12.46 0.11
N ARG A 401 -23.06 -12.69 1.28
CA ARG A 401 -22.97 -13.96 2.00
C ARG A 401 -23.34 -15.15 1.12
N ARG A 402 -24.48 -15.08 0.42
CA ARG A 402 -24.94 -16.14 -0.48
C ARG A 402 -23.96 -16.39 -1.62
N ILE A 403 -23.43 -15.34 -2.24
CA ILE A 403 -22.44 -15.49 -3.32
C ILE A 403 -21.18 -16.20 -2.80
N TYR A 404 -20.70 -15.82 -1.62
CA TYR A 404 -19.55 -16.47 -0.99
C TYR A 404 -19.81 -17.96 -0.69
N ASP A 405 -20.90 -18.26 0.05
CA ASP A 405 -21.22 -19.61 0.51
C ASP A 405 -21.63 -20.56 -0.64
N ASP A 406 -22.38 -20.06 -1.63
CA ASP A 406 -22.97 -20.89 -2.68
C ASP A 406 -22.14 -20.98 -3.96
N ILE A 407 -21.23 -20.03 -4.19
CA ILE A 407 -20.46 -19.97 -5.42
C ILE A 407 -18.96 -20.02 -5.12
N GLN A 408 -18.41 -18.98 -4.47
CA GLN A 408 -16.96 -18.78 -4.39
C GLN A 408 -16.25 -19.91 -3.63
N ILE A 409 -16.63 -20.17 -2.38
CA ILE A 409 -15.90 -21.15 -1.56
C ILE A 409 -16.09 -22.59 -2.07
N LYS A 410 -17.25 -22.88 -2.67
CA LYS A 410 -17.55 -24.18 -3.29
C LYS A 410 -16.74 -24.42 -4.57
N LEU A 411 -16.30 -23.37 -5.26
CA LEU A 411 -15.49 -23.50 -6.48
C LEU A 411 -14.07 -24.01 -6.19
N VAL A 412 -13.52 -23.71 -5.01
CA VAL A 412 -12.18 -24.12 -4.57
C VAL A 412 -11.94 -25.61 -4.77
N LYS A 413 -12.89 -26.48 -4.37
CA LYS A 413 -12.76 -27.94 -4.53
C LYS A 413 -12.67 -28.38 -6.01
N HIS A 414 -13.38 -27.68 -6.89
CA HIS A 414 -13.39 -27.97 -8.32
C HIS A 414 -12.10 -27.51 -8.99
N ILE A 415 -11.60 -26.32 -8.62
CA ILE A 415 -10.29 -25.82 -9.04
C ILE A 415 -9.19 -26.77 -8.58
N ARG A 416 -9.22 -27.21 -7.32
CA ARG A 416 -8.27 -28.18 -6.77
C ARG A 416 -8.27 -29.50 -7.53
N LYS A 417 -9.44 -30.04 -7.84
CA LYS A 417 -9.57 -31.24 -8.67
C LYS A 417 -8.98 -31.02 -10.06
N SER A 418 -9.29 -29.89 -10.69
CA SER A 418 -8.77 -29.55 -12.02
C SER A 418 -7.24 -29.40 -12.04
N LYS A 419 -6.65 -28.68 -11.08
CA LYS A 419 -5.19 -28.54 -10.93
C LYS A 419 -4.48 -29.89 -10.76
N ARG A 420 -5.07 -30.82 -9.99
CA ARG A 420 -4.52 -32.17 -9.80
C ARG A 420 -4.56 -33.03 -11.07
N ILE A 421 -5.60 -32.89 -11.88
CA ILE A 421 -5.73 -33.64 -13.16
C ILE A 421 -4.75 -33.07 -14.19
N GLY A 422 -4.57 -31.75 -14.21
CA GLY A 422 -3.75 -31.07 -15.21
C GLY A 422 -4.36 -31.14 -16.62
N ILE A 423 -3.62 -30.61 -17.59
CA ILE A 423 -3.95 -30.70 -19.02
C ILE A 423 -2.78 -31.39 -19.69
N LYS A 424 -3.06 -32.48 -20.41
CA LYS A 424 -2.03 -33.19 -21.17
C LYS A 424 -1.56 -32.31 -22.33
N VAL A 425 -0.26 -32.02 -22.39
CA VAL A 425 0.38 -31.27 -23.47
C VAL A 425 1.25 -32.22 -24.29
N LEU A 426 1.18 -32.11 -25.62
CA LEU A 426 2.02 -32.87 -26.54
C LEU A 426 3.39 -32.18 -26.65
N GLN A 427 4.28 -32.46 -25.70
CA GLN A 427 5.55 -31.73 -25.53
C GLN A 427 6.43 -31.74 -26.78
N GLU A 428 6.68 -32.91 -27.38
CA GLU A 428 7.55 -33.03 -28.56
C GLU A 428 7.02 -32.21 -29.76
N PRO A 429 5.76 -32.36 -30.21
CA PRO A 429 5.20 -31.47 -31.24
C PRO A 429 5.25 -29.99 -30.87
N SER A 430 4.97 -29.62 -29.61
CA SER A 430 5.02 -28.22 -29.18
C SER A 430 6.43 -27.63 -29.27
N VAL A 431 7.46 -28.40 -28.91
CA VAL A 431 8.86 -27.97 -29.04
C VAL A 431 9.25 -27.82 -30.51
N GLN A 432 8.84 -28.76 -31.38
CA GLN A 432 9.12 -28.65 -32.81
C GLN A 432 8.44 -27.43 -33.43
N ILE A 433 7.15 -27.21 -33.15
CA ILE A 433 6.42 -26.04 -33.64
C ILE A 433 7.05 -24.75 -33.13
N ALA A 434 7.46 -24.70 -31.85
CA ALA A 434 8.13 -23.52 -31.29
C ALA A 434 9.44 -23.23 -32.01
N LYS A 435 10.22 -24.27 -32.35
CA LYS A 435 11.45 -24.13 -33.14
C LYS A 435 11.15 -23.60 -34.54
N ASP A 436 10.19 -24.19 -35.26
CA ASP A 436 9.81 -23.78 -36.61
C ASP A 436 9.31 -22.32 -36.65
N LEU A 437 8.58 -21.89 -35.62
CA LEU A 437 8.14 -20.51 -35.48
C LEU A 437 9.30 -19.55 -35.18
N GLN A 438 10.25 -19.96 -34.34
CA GLN A 438 11.43 -19.14 -34.05
C GLN A 438 12.31 -18.96 -35.31
N GLU A 439 12.51 -20.01 -36.10
CA GLU A 439 13.22 -19.93 -37.38
C GLU A 439 12.56 -18.92 -38.32
N LYS A 440 11.22 -18.91 -38.43
CA LYS A 440 10.48 -17.90 -39.22
C LYS A 440 10.60 -16.48 -38.66
N VAL A 441 10.60 -16.33 -37.34
CA VAL A 441 10.82 -15.02 -36.70
C VAL A 441 12.21 -14.49 -37.02
N ASP A 442 13.22 -15.36 -37.01
CA ASP A 442 14.59 -15.00 -37.34
C ASP A 442 14.73 -14.63 -38.83
N GLU A 443 14.06 -15.35 -39.74
CA GLU A 443 13.97 -14.99 -41.16
C GLU A 443 13.33 -13.61 -41.37
N LEU A 444 12.18 -13.35 -40.74
CA LEU A 444 11.49 -12.06 -40.82
C LEU A 444 12.32 -10.93 -40.21
N GLN A 445 13.08 -11.21 -39.15
CA GLN A 445 13.98 -10.25 -38.53
C GLN A 445 15.10 -9.85 -39.50
N ILE A 446 15.68 -10.80 -40.22
CA ILE A 446 16.70 -10.54 -41.26
C ILE A 446 16.07 -9.77 -42.43
N GLU A 447 14.87 -10.14 -42.87
CA GLU A 447 14.17 -9.44 -43.95
C GLU A 447 13.87 -7.98 -43.57
N ALA A 448 13.39 -7.74 -42.34
CA ALA A 448 13.15 -6.40 -41.83
C ALA A 448 14.43 -5.57 -41.77
N GLU A 449 15.52 -6.13 -41.25
CA GLU A 449 16.84 -5.47 -41.24
C GLU A 449 17.31 -5.11 -42.65
N ALA A 450 17.11 -6.00 -43.62
CA ALA A 450 17.46 -5.77 -45.02
C ALA A 450 16.61 -4.66 -45.65
N LEU A 451 15.30 -4.62 -45.36
CA LEU A 451 14.37 -3.61 -45.90
C LEU A 451 14.66 -2.21 -45.33
N VAL A 452 14.94 -2.12 -44.03
CA VAL A 452 15.19 -0.82 -43.36
C VAL A 452 16.64 -0.37 -43.51
N GLY A 453 17.56 -1.27 -43.89
CA GLY A 453 18.97 -0.97 -44.13
C GLY A 453 19.80 -0.76 -42.86
N TRP A 454 19.30 -1.14 -41.69
CA TRP A 454 19.98 -1.02 -40.40
C TRP A 454 19.47 -2.09 -39.42
N PRO A 455 20.28 -2.55 -38.44
CA PRO A 455 19.80 -3.47 -37.40
C PRO A 455 18.59 -2.90 -36.63
N ILE A 456 17.46 -3.57 -36.73
CA ILE A 456 16.21 -3.25 -36.03
C ILE A 456 15.84 -4.44 -35.14
N ASN A 457 15.30 -4.21 -33.95
CA ASN A 457 14.75 -5.29 -33.14
C ASN A 457 13.23 -5.26 -33.23
N LEU A 458 12.63 -6.22 -33.94
CA LEU A 458 11.17 -6.31 -34.10
C LEU A 458 10.44 -6.62 -32.79
N LYS A 459 11.14 -7.08 -31.74
CA LYS A 459 10.59 -7.27 -30.40
C LYS A 459 10.59 -5.97 -29.58
N SER A 460 11.17 -4.89 -30.09
CA SER A 460 11.19 -3.58 -29.44
C SER A 460 10.17 -2.65 -30.08
N ASP A 461 9.07 -2.40 -29.37
CA ASP A 461 8.05 -1.45 -29.79
C ASP A 461 8.65 -0.06 -30.06
N LEU A 462 9.62 0.37 -29.25
CA LEU A 462 10.28 1.66 -29.41
C LEU A 462 11.10 1.74 -30.70
N MET A 463 11.95 0.75 -30.97
CA MET A 463 12.77 0.75 -32.19
C MET A 463 11.90 0.63 -33.44
N THR A 464 10.84 -0.19 -33.36
CA THR A 464 9.87 -0.36 -34.45
C THR A 464 9.11 0.93 -34.71
N ALA A 465 8.63 1.62 -33.67
CA ALA A 465 7.95 2.91 -33.79
C ALA A 465 8.88 3.99 -34.35
N GLN A 466 10.12 4.07 -33.89
CA GLN A 466 11.12 5.02 -34.40
C GLN A 466 11.39 4.78 -35.89
N GLN A 467 11.57 3.53 -36.31
CA GLN A 467 11.75 3.24 -37.73
C GLN A 467 10.53 3.67 -38.55
N LEU A 468 9.33 3.22 -38.19
CA LEU A 468 8.12 3.49 -38.97
C LEU A 468 7.73 4.97 -39.01
N PHE A 469 7.85 5.68 -37.88
CA PHE A 469 7.29 7.04 -37.77
C PHE A 469 8.34 8.14 -37.93
N ASP A 470 9.56 7.93 -37.46
CA ASP A 470 10.59 8.96 -37.54
C ASP A 470 11.40 8.81 -38.84
N SER A 471 11.77 7.57 -39.20
CA SER A 471 12.58 7.30 -40.39
C SER A 471 11.74 7.18 -41.66
N GLU A 472 10.74 6.29 -41.67
CA GLU A 472 9.86 6.06 -42.83
C GLU A 472 8.73 7.10 -42.95
N ARG A 473 8.53 7.94 -41.91
CA ARG A 473 7.55 9.05 -41.88
C ARG A 473 6.12 8.63 -42.23
N LEU A 474 5.72 7.40 -41.85
CA LEU A 474 4.40 6.84 -42.17
C LEU A 474 3.21 7.69 -41.67
N LEU A 475 3.39 8.48 -40.61
CA LEU A 475 2.34 9.39 -40.11
C LEU A 475 1.97 10.49 -41.13
N GLU A 476 2.90 10.89 -41.99
CA GLU A 476 2.64 11.89 -43.03
C GLU A 476 1.78 11.35 -44.18
N TRP A 477 1.72 10.02 -44.31
CA TRP A 477 0.86 9.32 -45.25
C TRP A 477 -0.53 9.06 -44.67
N ALA A 478 -0.63 8.85 -43.35
CA ALA A 478 -1.89 8.59 -42.65
C ALA A 478 -2.73 9.85 -42.37
N LEU A 479 -2.11 11.03 -42.29
CA LEU A 479 -2.83 12.28 -42.05
C LEU A 479 -3.29 12.92 -43.37
N PRO A 480 -4.59 13.27 -43.53
CA PRO A 480 -5.07 13.92 -44.73
C PRO A 480 -4.34 15.25 -44.92
N LYS A 481 -3.65 15.40 -46.06
CA LYS A 481 -2.97 16.64 -46.43
C LYS A 481 -3.96 17.80 -46.29
N LYS A 482 -3.75 18.70 -45.32
CA LYS A 482 -4.54 19.93 -45.18
C LYS A 482 -4.51 20.65 -46.53
N LYS A 483 -5.67 20.75 -47.19
CA LYS A 483 -5.82 21.56 -48.40
C LYS A 483 -5.39 22.98 -48.03
N VAL A 484 -4.26 23.42 -48.58
CA VAL A 484 -3.84 24.82 -48.51
C VAL A 484 -4.93 25.61 -49.22
N ARG A 485 -5.72 26.39 -48.47
CA ARG A 485 -6.63 27.39 -49.05
C ARG A 485 -5.74 28.43 -49.74
N LYS A 486 -5.81 28.47 -51.07
CA LYS A 486 -5.26 29.57 -51.88
C LYS A 486 -6.02 30.86 -51.62
#